data_AF-A0A166B3G5-F1
#
_entry.id   AF-A0A166B3G5-F1
#
_cell.length_a   1.000
_cell.length_b   1.000
_cell.length_c   1.000
_cell.angle_alpha   90.00
_cell.angle_beta   90.00
_cell.angle_gamma   90.00
#
_symmetry.space_group_name_H-M   'P 1'
#
loop_
_entity.id
_entity.type
_entity.pdbx_description
1 polymer ?
#
loop_
_entity_poly.entity_id
_entity_poly.type
_entity_poly.pdbx_seq_one_letter_code
_entity_poly.pdbx_strand_id
1 'polypeptide(L)'
;MGLFSELLGAFNPASHDEAKQNYQQVYEQPHHEGSLSHEAIAGAAGFAAMHAYENHLRATGQPVSHPLMKEILAAAAAAEVDKLIETKGLDYVDREKAKKMAEKQAHALAEQRYGGGNTGFEYAQRQGGPS
;
A
#
# COMPACT_ATOMS: atom_id res chain seq x y z
N MET A 1 25.62 14.17 4.23
CA MET A 1 26.55 13.03 4.29
C MET A 1 25.90 11.96 5.16
N GLY A 2 25.18 11.03 4.51
CA GLY A 2 24.37 10.00 5.19
C GLY A 2 25.24 8.86 5.70
N LEU A 3 25.05 8.50 6.96
CA LEU A 3 25.68 7.35 7.63
C LEU A 3 24.66 6.63 8.52
N PHE A 4 23.54 6.20 7.93
CA PHE A 4 22.53 5.37 8.63
C PHE A 4 21.90 4.29 7.72
N SER A 5 22.61 3.83 6.68
CA SER A 5 22.04 2.89 5.70
C SER A 5 22.52 1.44 5.81
N GLU A 6 23.28 1.04 6.83
CA GLU A 6 23.80 -0.33 6.89
C GLU A 6 23.88 -0.86 8.34
N LEU A 7 22.85 -1.58 8.81
CA LEU A 7 23.02 -2.75 9.72
C LEU A 7 21.73 -3.56 10.04
N LEU A 8 20.58 -3.26 9.46
CA LEU A 8 19.40 -4.13 9.53
C LEU A 8 18.79 -4.14 8.13
N GLY A 9 18.19 -5.24 7.69
CA GLY A 9 17.42 -5.29 6.43
C GLY A 9 16.23 -4.34 6.49
N ALA A 10 16.52 -3.04 6.39
CA ALA A 10 15.63 -1.94 6.61
C ALA A 10 14.70 -1.89 5.41
N PHE A 11 13.43 -2.17 5.68
CA PHE A 11 12.34 -1.95 4.75
C PHE A 11 12.48 -0.56 4.12
N ASN A 12 12.71 -0.52 2.81
CA ASN A 12 12.69 0.69 2.02
C ASN A 12 11.33 0.75 1.30
N PRO A 13 10.38 1.58 1.75
CA PRO A 13 9.06 1.64 1.12
C PRO A 13 9.20 2.12 -0.32
N ALA A 14 8.43 1.49 -1.21
CA ALA A 14 8.28 1.97 -2.58
C ALA A 14 7.68 3.38 -2.58
N SER A 15 8.12 4.20 -3.53
CA SER A 15 7.46 5.47 -3.88
C SER A 15 6.06 5.23 -4.45
N HIS A 16 5.27 6.30 -4.61
CA HIS A 16 3.96 6.21 -5.27
C HIS A 16 4.02 5.62 -6.69
N ASP A 17 5.02 6.02 -7.48
CA ASP A 17 5.17 5.54 -8.85
C ASP A 17 5.57 4.06 -8.89
N GLU A 18 6.50 3.64 -8.03
CA GLU A 18 6.88 2.23 -7.91
C GLU A 18 5.75 1.37 -7.36
N ALA A 19 4.99 1.85 -6.37
CA ALA A 19 3.85 1.14 -5.82
C ALA A 19 2.72 1.00 -6.86
N LYS A 20 2.52 2.01 -7.71
CA LYS A 20 1.62 1.93 -8.86
C LYS A 20 2.09 0.91 -9.90
N GLN A 21 3.37 0.89 -10.22
CA GLN A 21 3.94 -0.10 -11.14
C GLN A 21 3.79 -1.53 -10.60
N ASN A 22 4.06 -1.73 -9.30
CA ASN A 22 3.84 -2.98 -8.61
C ASN A 22 2.36 -3.40 -8.71
N TYR A 23 1.44 -2.48 -8.44
CA TYR A 23 0.00 -2.73 -8.60
C TYR A 23 -0.33 -3.19 -10.03
N GLN A 24 0.12 -2.46 -11.05
CA GLN A 24 -0.11 -2.82 -12.45
C GLN A 24 0.50 -4.20 -12.78
N GLN A 25 1.74 -4.47 -12.37
CA GLN A 25 2.40 -5.74 -12.63
C GLN A 25 1.66 -6.92 -11.99
N VAL A 26 1.22 -6.77 -10.74
CA VAL A 26 0.53 -7.82 -9.97
C VAL A 26 -0.87 -8.08 -10.55
N TYR A 27 -1.55 -7.04 -11.03
CA TYR A 27 -2.94 -7.13 -11.49
C TYR A 27 -3.10 -7.42 -12.98
N GLU A 28 -2.30 -6.81 -13.85
CA GLU A 28 -2.45 -6.84 -15.31
C GLU A 28 -1.82 -8.06 -15.97
N GLN A 29 -0.99 -8.83 -15.26
CA GLN A 29 -0.39 -10.05 -15.79
C GLN A 29 -1.25 -11.28 -15.45
N PRO A 30 -1.89 -11.94 -16.45
CA PRO A 30 -2.72 -13.13 -16.22
C PRO A 30 -1.90 -14.41 -16.03
N HIS A 31 -0.64 -14.43 -16.45
CA HIS A 31 0.26 -15.58 -16.34
C HIS A 31 1.61 -15.13 -15.78
N HIS A 32 1.92 -15.54 -14.55
CA HIS A 32 3.23 -15.32 -13.95
C HIS A 32 4.11 -16.51 -14.32
N GLU A 33 4.94 -16.40 -15.36
CA GLU A 33 6.07 -17.34 -15.51
C GLU A 33 7.24 -17.00 -14.56
N GLY A 34 7.19 -15.83 -13.90
CA GLY A 34 8.12 -15.42 -12.85
C GLY A 34 7.44 -15.18 -11.50
N SER A 35 8.06 -15.60 -10.40
CA SER A 35 7.57 -15.37 -9.04
C SER A 35 7.48 -13.87 -8.72
N LEU A 36 6.30 -13.39 -8.32
CA LEU A 36 6.13 -12.08 -7.67
C LEU A 36 6.89 -12.05 -6.33
N SER A 37 7.67 -11.01 -6.10
CA SER A 37 8.40 -10.84 -4.82
C SER A 37 7.46 -10.38 -3.69
N HIS A 38 7.84 -10.62 -2.43
CA HIS A 38 7.15 -10.05 -1.26
C HIS A 38 6.99 -8.53 -1.35
N GLU A 39 8.00 -7.86 -1.91
CA GLU A 39 8.04 -6.40 -2.07
C GLU A 39 7.05 -5.93 -3.15
N ALA A 40 6.97 -6.62 -4.28
CA ALA A 40 6.00 -6.30 -5.32
C ALA A 40 4.55 -6.49 -4.81
N ILE A 41 4.29 -7.57 -4.07
CA ILE A 41 2.99 -7.85 -3.46
C ILE A 41 2.65 -6.78 -2.42
N ALA A 42 3.59 -6.46 -1.53
CA ALA A 42 3.40 -5.43 -0.51
C ALA A 42 3.20 -4.04 -1.13
N GLY A 43 3.95 -3.71 -2.18
CA GLY A 43 3.81 -2.51 -3.00
C GLY A 43 2.40 -2.38 -3.57
N ALA A 44 1.95 -3.41 -4.27
CA ALA A 44 0.62 -3.48 -4.87
C ALA A 44 -0.50 -3.37 -3.82
N ALA A 45 -0.39 -4.12 -2.72
CA ALA A 45 -1.39 -4.13 -1.66
C ALA A 45 -1.46 -2.79 -0.91
N GLY A 46 -0.32 -2.17 -0.60
CA GLY A 46 -0.27 -0.86 0.01
C GLY A 46 -0.85 0.24 -0.90
N PHE A 47 -0.60 0.15 -2.20
CA PHE A 47 -1.20 1.06 -3.19
C PHE A 47 -2.72 0.87 -3.28
N ALA A 48 -3.20 -0.36 -3.39
CA ALA A 48 -4.63 -0.66 -3.41
C ALA A 48 -5.34 -0.15 -2.14
N ALA A 49 -4.72 -0.31 -0.97
CA ALA A 49 -5.23 0.19 0.30
C ALA A 49 -5.40 1.72 0.32
N MET A 50 -4.43 2.46 -0.21
CA MET A 50 -4.52 3.92 -0.37
C MET A 50 -5.71 4.31 -1.25
N HIS A 51 -5.90 3.63 -2.37
CA HIS A 51 -7.00 3.91 -3.30
C HIS A 51 -8.36 3.60 -2.66
N ALA A 52 -8.46 2.49 -1.94
CA ALA A 52 -9.66 2.12 -1.19
C ALA A 52 -10.01 3.15 -0.10
N TYR A 53 -9.00 3.61 0.64
CA TYR A 53 -9.16 4.64 1.68
C TYR A 53 -9.62 5.99 1.09
N GLU A 54 -9.03 6.44 0.00
CA GLU A 54 -9.44 7.69 -0.64
C GLU A 54 -10.85 7.60 -1.23
N ASN A 55 -11.21 6.45 -1.80
CA ASN A 55 -12.58 6.16 -2.21
C ASN A 55 -13.55 6.23 -1.02
N HIS A 56 -13.16 5.69 0.13
CA HIS A 56 -13.96 5.79 1.36
C HIS A 56 -14.18 7.25 1.76
N LEU A 57 -13.13 8.08 1.81
CA LEU A 57 -13.25 9.51 2.14
C LEU A 57 -14.13 10.28 1.15
N ARG A 58 -14.03 9.96 -0.15
CA ARG A 58 -14.89 10.55 -1.19
C ARG A 58 -16.35 10.15 -1.00
N ALA A 59 -16.61 8.87 -0.73
CA ALA A 59 -17.96 8.34 -0.59
C ALA A 59 -18.66 8.84 0.68
N THR A 60 -17.93 8.96 1.80
CA THR A 60 -18.51 9.41 3.07
C THR A 60 -18.57 10.93 3.19
N GLY A 61 -17.66 11.66 2.53
CA GLY A 61 -17.52 13.10 2.70
C GLY A 61 -17.08 13.51 4.11
N GLN A 62 -16.55 12.59 4.90
CA GLN A 62 -16.17 12.81 6.30
C GLN A 62 -14.68 12.55 6.51
N PRO A 63 -13.96 13.44 7.23
CA PRO A 63 -12.59 13.16 7.65
C PRO A 63 -12.59 12.11 8.77
N VAL A 64 -11.52 11.31 8.81
CA VAL A 64 -11.20 10.45 9.96
C VAL A 64 -10.04 11.04 10.75
N SER A 65 -9.78 10.52 11.96
CA SER A 65 -8.57 10.85 12.70
C SER A 65 -7.34 10.18 12.06
N HIS A 66 -6.16 10.76 12.26
CA HIS A 66 -4.90 10.17 11.75
C HIS A 66 -4.61 8.75 12.27
N PRO A 67 -4.85 8.41 13.56
CA PRO A 67 -4.76 7.03 14.02
C PRO A 67 -5.71 6.09 13.28
N LEU A 68 -6.97 6.50 13.11
CA LEU A 68 -7.98 5.70 12.41
C LEU A 68 -7.63 5.50 10.93
N MET A 69 -7.09 6.53 10.27
CA MET A 69 -6.55 6.38 8.90
C MET A 69 -5.49 5.26 8.85
N LYS A 70 -4.52 5.24 9.77
CA LYS A 70 -3.47 4.21 9.79
C LYS A 70 -4.03 2.82 10.02
N GLU A 71 -5.04 2.66 10.87
CA GLU A 71 -5.73 1.39 11.09
C GLU A 71 -6.48 0.91 9.86
N ILE A 72 -7.23 1.81 9.18
CA ILE A 72 -7.95 1.49 7.94
C ILE A 72 -6.98 1.05 6.84
N LEU A 73 -5.89 1.81 6.65
CA LEU A 73 -4.86 1.49 5.66
C LEU A 73 -4.20 0.14 5.95
N ALA A 74 -3.88 -0.14 7.21
CA ALA A 74 -3.28 -1.42 7.60
C ALA A 74 -4.24 -2.59 7.34
N ALA A 75 -5.49 -2.48 7.77
CA ALA A 75 -6.51 -3.50 7.54
C ALA A 75 -6.77 -3.76 6.05
N ALA A 76 -6.89 -2.68 5.26
CA ALA A 76 -7.09 -2.80 3.82
C ALA A 76 -5.89 -3.42 3.12
N ALA A 77 -4.66 -3.04 3.49
CA ALA A 77 -3.45 -3.60 2.91
C ALA A 77 -3.30 -5.10 3.25
N ALA A 78 -3.58 -5.48 4.51
CA ALA A 78 -3.52 -6.88 4.93
C ALA A 78 -4.56 -7.76 4.20
N ALA A 79 -5.80 -7.25 4.06
CA ALA A 79 -6.85 -7.93 3.31
C ALA A 79 -6.50 -8.06 1.82
N GLU A 80 -5.85 -7.05 1.24
CA GLU A 80 -5.42 -7.12 -0.15
C GLU A 80 -4.29 -8.14 -0.37
N VAL A 81 -3.34 -8.26 0.57
CA VAL A 81 -2.33 -9.33 0.54
C VAL A 81 -2.99 -10.71 0.55
N ASP A 82 -3.96 -10.94 1.43
CA ASP A 82 -4.69 -12.22 1.51
C ASP A 82 -5.33 -12.57 0.17
N LYS A 83 -6.07 -11.62 -0.40
CA LYS A 83 -6.70 -11.75 -1.72
C LYS A 83 -5.68 -12.04 -2.82
N LEU A 84 -4.55 -11.34 -2.86
CA LEU A 84 -3.52 -11.57 -3.88
C LEU A 84 -2.91 -12.96 -3.77
N ILE A 85 -2.60 -13.42 -2.56
CA ILE A 85 -2.05 -14.77 -2.35
C ILE A 85 -3.03 -15.84 -2.83
N GLU A 86 -4.32 -15.69 -2.48
CA GLU A 86 -5.37 -16.64 -2.82
C GLU A 86 -5.69 -16.67 -4.32
N THR A 87 -5.77 -15.50 -4.95
CA THR A 87 -6.19 -15.39 -6.36
C THR A 87 -5.06 -15.58 -7.37
N LYS A 88 -3.81 -15.34 -6.94
CA LYS A 88 -2.62 -15.47 -7.81
C LYS A 88 -1.78 -16.72 -7.51
N GLY A 89 -2.21 -17.58 -6.58
CA GLY A 89 -1.54 -18.85 -6.28
C GLY A 89 -0.12 -18.69 -5.74
N LEU A 90 0.07 -17.74 -4.80
CA LEU A 90 1.38 -17.34 -4.30
C LEU A 90 1.81 -18.14 -3.06
N ASP A 91 1.73 -19.47 -3.11
CA ASP A 91 1.96 -20.35 -1.95
C ASP A 91 3.38 -20.25 -1.36
N TYR A 92 4.34 -19.78 -2.15
CA TYR A 92 5.72 -19.54 -1.71
C TYR A 92 5.90 -18.24 -0.90
N VAL A 93 4.88 -17.38 -0.84
CA VAL A 93 4.93 -16.10 -0.15
C VAL A 93 4.55 -16.28 1.32
N ASP A 94 5.48 -15.95 2.21
CA ASP A 94 5.16 -15.70 3.62
C ASP A 94 4.10 -14.58 3.76
N ARG A 95 2.87 -15.00 4.05
CA ARG A 95 1.67 -14.15 4.18
C ARG A 95 1.85 -13.09 5.27
N GLU A 96 2.36 -13.47 6.44
CA GLU A 96 2.51 -12.55 7.58
C GLU A 96 3.60 -11.51 7.32
N LYS A 97 4.70 -11.92 6.67
CA LYS A 97 5.73 -10.99 6.22
C LYS A 97 5.18 -10.01 5.19
N ALA A 98 4.45 -10.50 4.18
CA ALA A 98 3.86 -9.67 3.14
C ALA A 98 2.85 -8.65 3.71
N LYS A 99 2.00 -9.06 4.66
CA LYS A 99 1.07 -8.16 5.37
C LYS A 99 1.80 -7.03 6.08
N LYS A 100 2.79 -7.37 6.91
CA LYS A 100 3.58 -6.36 7.64
C LYS A 100 4.29 -5.38 6.71
N MET A 101 4.77 -5.87 5.55
CA MET A 101 5.37 -5.01 4.54
C MET A 101 4.32 -4.12 3.85
N ALA A 102 3.14 -4.66 3.53
CA ALA A 102 2.06 -3.92 2.90
C ALA A 102 1.48 -2.83 3.82
N GLU A 103 1.33 -3.11 5.12
CA GLU A 103 0.90 -2.13 6.13
C GLU A 103 1.89 -0.96 6.20
N LYS A 104 3.20 -1.26 6.34
CA LYS A 104 4.25 -0.24 6.35
C LYS A 104 4.29 0.55 5.05
N GLN A 105 4.08 -0.14 3.92
CA GLN A 105 3.99 0.49 2.61
C GLN A 105 2.81 1.47 2.53
N ALA A 106 1.62 1.07 2.97
CA ALA A 106 0.43 1.92 2.96
C ALA A 106 0.64 3.17 3.84
N HIS A 107 1.23 3.01 5.04
CA HIS A 107 1.56 4.13 5.92
C HIS A 107 2.58 5.08 5.28
N ALA A 108 3.65 4.53 4.69
CA ALA A 108 4.66 5.33 4.01
C ALA A 108 4.07 6.12 2.83
N LEU A 109 3.20 5.49 2.02
CA LEU A 109 2.49 6.15 0.93
C LEU A 109 1.58 7.27 1.44
N ALA A 110 0.87 7.06 2.54
CA ALA A 110 0.04 8.09 3.16
C ALA A 110 0.88 9.28 3.66
N GLU A 111 1.99 9.01 4.34
CA GLU A 111 2.90 10.04 4.83
C GLU A 111 3.54 10.83 3.69
N GLN A 112 3.95 10.16 2.61
CA GLN A 112 4.48 10.80 1.39
C GLN A 112 3.43 11.66 0.68
N ARG A 113 2.18 11.20 0.58
CA ARG A 113 1.12 11.88 -0.19
C ARG A 113 0.45 13.00 0.58
N TYR A 114 0.15 12.78 1.86
CA TYR A 114 -0.63 13.71 2.67
C TYR A 114 0.27 14.58 3.54
N GLY A 115 1.49 14.16 3.85
CA GLY A 115 2.34 14.78 4.85
C GLY A 115 2.00 14.33 6.28
N GLY A 116 2.99 14.43 7.17
CA GLY A 116 2.87 13.96 8.55
C GLY A 116 1.71 14.64 9.31
N GLY A 117 0.82 13.83 9.89
CA GLY A 117 -0.33 14.30 10.68
C GLY A 117 -1.59 14.62 9.87
N ASN A 118 -1.52 14.59 8.54
CA ASN A 118 -2.68 14.79 7.66
C ASN A 118 -3.39 13.47 7.35
N THR A 119 -4.67 13.56 7.00
CA THR A 119 -5.55 12.38 6.85
C THR A 119 -5.96 12.12 5.42
N GLY A 120 -5.47 12.89 4.45
CA GLY A 120 -5.86 12.77 3.06
C GLY A 120 -7.28 13.26 2.74
N PHE A 121 -8.03 13.78 3.72
CA PHE A 121 -9.39 14.28 3.48
C PHE A 121 -9.43 15.41 2.46
N GLU A 122 -8.63 16.47 2.65
CA GLU A 122 -8.56 17.57 1.68
C GLU A 122 -8.09 17.10 0.30
N TYR A 123 -7.15 16.14 0.28
CA TYR A 123 -6.65 15.54 -0.95
C TYR A 123 -7.78 14.81 -1.71
N ALA A 124 -8.55 13.99 -1.01
CA ALA A 124 -9.67 13.23 -1.58
C ALA A 124 -10.80 14.13 -2.10
N GLN A 125 -11.00 15.32 -1.52
CA GLN A 125 -12.07 16.27 -1.88
C GLN A 125 -11.68 17.26 -2.99
N ARG A 126 -10.38 17.54 -3.18
CA ARG A 126 -9.91 18.63 -4.05
C ARG A 126 -10.06 18.42 -5.56
N GLN A 127 -10.41 17.21 -5.99
CA GLN A 127 -10.77 16.82 -7.36
C GLN A 127 -11.11 15.32 -7.30
N GLY A 128 -11.63 14.72 -8.37
CA GLY A 128 -11.62 13.25 -8.49
C GLY A 128 -10.18 12.74 -8.39
N GLY A 129 -9.69 12.51 -7.15
CA GLY A 129 -8.30 12.22 -6.84
C GLY A 129 -7.80 10.99 -7.60
N PRO A 130 -6.48 10.86 -7.82
CA PRO A 130 -5.95 9.87 -8.77
C PRO A 130 -6.53 8.49 -8.51
N SER A 131 -7.23 7.98 -9.52
CA SER A 131 -7.71 6.62 -9.65
C SER A 131 -6.56 5.63 -9.78
#